data_AF-A0A9X6NF84-F1
#
_entry.id   AF-A0A9X6NF84-F1
#
_cell.length_a   1.000
_cell.length_b   1.000
_cell.length_c   1.000
_cell.angle_alpha   90.00
_cell.angle_beta   90.00
_cell.angle_gamma   90.00
#
_symmetry.space_group_name_H-M   'P 1'
#
loop_
_entity.id
_entity.type
_entity.pdbx_description
1 polymer ?
#
loop_
_entity_poly.entity_id
_entity_poly.type
_entity_poly.pdbx_seq_one_letter_code
_entity_poly.pdbx_strand_id
1 'polypeptide(L)'
;MGFRALLVCFFGLVPAVFATYRYYTNTNAFGSGDTILSAYHGHGGTRSPNRKWNIECMDGEAMVGIHDWIDDFEKLQTIWCKFMFPYKPPSQGVYPYYPTCHYRDFGILVNQMFCFDAKNASLTINTFITALWDDEFQFWVYRPGSGPIVGDDRQPFKCCKTPNGYYIDYVSCYYMPTHDVNWEYYDNPSHVIVACTTGFLMTGISKRLNPWTAELHIEWIQCCRLGYGPAVYQPSPVIDSSATANYQGRTAYYAAATPRAAPMVIPEGYLAQYRTLAPKKSLPQNRTKRSVDDDEPVRDCDENYSLRYAGKGIPGAFRRGTGQVSRSHLSAGVSA
;
A
#
# COMPACT_ATOMS: atom_id res chain seq x y z
N MET A 1 15.63 -51.16 -19.46
CA MET A 1 15.79 -49.71 -19.23
C MET A 1 16.61 -49.53 -17.96
N GLY A 2 17.85 -49.04 -18.11
CA GLY A 2 18.87 -49.10 -17.07
C GLY A 2 18.79 -47.95 -16.07
N PHE A 3 19.32 -48.20 -14.86
CA PHE A 3 19.44 -47.32 -13.69
C PHE A 3 19.81 -45.86 -14.00
N ARG A 4 20.55 -45.60 -15.09
CA ARG A 4 20.92 -44.27 -15.58
C ARG A 4 19.72 -43.40 -16.01
N ALA A 5 18.70 -43.99 -16.63
CA ALA A 5 17.49 -43.25 -17.02
C ALA A 5 16.67 -42.80 -15.79
N LEU A 6 16.68 -43.62 -14.73
CA LEU A 6 15.99 -43.34 -13.48
C LEU A 6 16.68 -42.20 -12.72
N LEU A 7 18.03 -42.17 -12.71
CA LEU A 7 18.83 -41.08 -12.15
C LEU A 7 18.56 -39.74 -12.86
N VAL A 8 18.56 -39.70 -14.20
CA VAL A 8 18.32 -38.46 -14.95
C VAL A 8 16.90 -37.91 -14.69
N CYS A 9 15.89 -38.77 -14.62
CA CYS A 9 14.54 -38.34 -14.25
C CYS A 9 14.47 -37.83 -12.80
N PHE A 10 15.14 -38.48 -11.85
CA PHE A 10 15.11 -38.06 -10.44
C PHE A 10 15.84 -36.73 -10.22
N PHE A 11 17.03 -36.55 -10.81
CA PHE A 11 17.81 -35.32 -10.67
C PHE A 11 17.27 -34.16 -11.51
N GLY A 12 16.52 -34.42 -12.59
CA GLY A 12 15.90 -33.38 -13.42
C GLY A 12 14.54 -32.90 -12.89
N LEU A 13 13.70 -33.81 -12.36
CA LEU A 13 12.34 -33.47 -11.93
C LEU A 13 12.29 -32.89 -10.51
N VAL A 14 13.18 -33.33 -9.61
CA VAL A 14 13.20 -32.86 -8.22
C VAL A 14 13.47 -31.35 -8.10
N PRO A 15 14.46 -30.75 -8.80
CA PRO A 15 14.68 -29.31 -8.76
C PRO A 15 13.51 -28.49 -9.31
N ALA A 16 12.82 -28.98 -10.35
CA ALA A 16 11.66 -28.31 -10.93
C ALA A 16 10.49 -28.22 -9.93
N VAL A 17 10.24 -29.30 -9.19
CA VAL A 17 9.20 -29.33 -8.15
C VAL A 17 9.55 -28.36 -7.00
N PHE A 18 10.80 -28.34 -6.54
CA PHE A 18 11.23 -27.42 -5.48
C PHE A 18 11.15 -25.94 -5.88
N ALA A 19 11.48 -25.61 -7.13
CA ALA A 19 11.35 -24.25 -7.64
C ALA A 19 9.89 -23.78 -7.68
N THR A 20 8.97 -24.64 -8.15
CA THR A 20 7.53 -24.30 -8.16
C THR A 20 6.94 -24.21 -6.76
N TYR A 21 7.33 -25.09 -5.83
CA TYR A 21 6.82 -25.08 -4.46
C TYR A 21 7.17 -23.76 -3.76
N ARG A 22 8.42 -23.29 -3.90
CA ARG A 22 8.87 -22.03 -3.28
C ARG A 22 8.12 -20.79 -3.77
N TYR A 23 7.75 -20.75 -5.06
CA TYR A 23 7.00 -19.62 -5.60
C TYR A 23 5.60 -19.50 -4.95
N TYR A 24 4.92 -20.63 -4.75
CA TYR A 24 3.59 -20.65 -4.13
C TYR A 24 3.61 -20.55 -2.61
N THR A 25 4.68 -20.99 -1.93
CA THR A 25 4.78 -20.82 -0.47
C THR A 25 5.03 -19.38 -0.03
N ASN A 26 5.53 -18.54 -0.94
CA ASN A 26 5.89 -17.16 -0.60
C ASN A 26 4.74 -16.17 -0.79
N THR A 27 3.58 -16.61 -1.29
CA THR A 27 2.42 -15.75 -1.57
C THR A 27 1.18 -16.30 -0.88
N ASN A 28 0.67 -15.57 0.10
CA ASN A 28 -0.62 -15.87 0.75
C ASN A 28 -1.66 -14.85 0.31
N ALA A 29 -2.52 -15.23 -0.63
CA ALA A 29 -3.63 -14.41 -1.10
C ALA A 29 -4.92 -14.72 -0.33
N PHE A 30 -5.65 -13.67 0.05
CA PHE A 30 -6.90 -13.71 0.79
C PHE A 30 -8.07 -13.24 -0.08
N GLY A 31 -9.26 -13.77 0.18
CA GLY A 31 -10.48 -13.37 -0.55
C GLY A 31 -10.89 -11.90 -0.37
N SER A 32 -10.29 -11.18 0.58
CA SER A 32 -10.44 -9.73 0.77
C SER A 32 -9.68 -8.89 -0.26
N GLY A 33 -8.92 -9.51 -1.16
CA GLY A 33 -8.01 -8.82 -2.09
C GLY A 33 -6.68 -8.41 -1.44
N ASP A 34 -6.36 -9.00 -0.30
CA ASP A 34 -5.08 -8.85 0.38
C ASP A 34 -4.14 -9.99 -0.07
N THR A 35 -2.86 -9.67 -0.27
CA THR A 35 -1.81 -10.62 -0.61
C THR A 35 -0.60 -10.35 0.29
N ILE A 36 -0.24 -11.32 1.13
CA ILE A 36 0.97 -11.25 1.96
C ILE A 36 2.08 -11.98 1.23
N LEU A 37 3.18 -11.30 0.95
CA LEU A 37 4.37 -11.89 0.33
C LEU A 37 5.45 -12.10 1.40
N SER A 38 5.92 -13.33 1.54
CA SER A 38 7.06 -13.67 2.38
C SER A 38 8.35 -13.29 1.67
N ALA A 39 9.13 -12.41 2.29
CA ALA A 39 10.47 -12.05 1.82
C ALA A 39 11.50 -13.14 2.13
N TYR A 40 11.22 -14.08 3.05
CA TYR A 40 12.15 -15.16 3.40
C TYR A 40 12.46 -16.05 2.18
N HIS A 41 13.72 -16.07 1.73
CA HIS A 41 14.18 -16.72 0.47
C HIS A 41 13.46 -16.23 -0.79
N GLY A 42 12.65 -15.19 -0.67
CA GLY A 42 11.79 -14.69 -1.71
C GLY A 42 12.32 -13.43 -2.37
N HIS A 43 13.36 -12.77 -1.85
CA HIS A 43 13.95 -11.56 -2.43
C HIS A 43 14.86 -11.85 -3.63
N GLY A 44 15.20 -10.79 -4.36
CA GLY A 44 16.08 -10.82 -5.51
C GLY A 44 15.37 -10.66 -6.86
N GLY A 45 16.06 -11.08 -7.92
CA GLY A 45 15.64 -10.88 -9.30
C GLY A 45 16.46 -9.80 -10.01
N THR A 46 15.97 -9.36 -11.16
CA THR A 46 16.68 -8.41 -12.03
C THR A 46 16.54 -6.99 -11.48
N ARG A 47 17.63 -6.21 -11.41
CA ARG A 47 17.56 -4.79 -11.03
C ARG A 47 16.87 -3.87 -12.06
N SER A 48 16.41 -4.41 -13.20
CA SER A 48 15.64 -3.63 -14.17
C SER A 48 14.23 -3.32 -13.63
N PRO A 49 13.77 -2.04 -13.68
CA PRO A 49 12.42 -1.68 -13.25
C PRO A 49 11.33 -2.26 -14.17
N ASN A 50 11.68 -2.60 -15.41
CA ASN A 50 10.78 -3.17 -16.41
C ASN A 50 10.70 -4.70 -16.36
N ARG A 51 11.21 -5.32 -15.30
CA ARG A 51 11.08 -6.77 -15.07
C ARG A 51 10.55 -7.05 -13.67
N LYS A 52 9.72 -8.07 -13.55
CA LYS A 52 9.14 -8.51 -12.27
C LYS A 52 10.25 -8.87 -11.28
N TRP A 53 10.15 -8.33 -10.07
CA TRP A 53 10.96 -8.74 -8.92
C TRP A 53 10.25 -9.86 -8.18
N ASN A 54 11.02 -10.65 -7.43
CA ASN A 54 10.43 -11.79 -6.73
C ASN A 54 9.45 -11.35 -5.63
N ILE A 55 9.77 -10.26 -4.93
CA ILE A 55 8.92 -9.59 -3.94
C ILE A 55 8.30 -8.34 -4.59
N GLU A 56 7.23 -8.55 -5.36
CA GLU A 56 6.49 -7.50 -6.04
C GLU A 56 4.99 -7.80 -5.97
N CYS A 57 4.21 -6.79 -5.55
CA CYS A 57 2.76 -6.86 -5.54
C CYS A 57 2.20 -7.19 -6.94
N MET A 58 1.08 -7.91 -6.98
CA MET A 58 0.51 -8.38 -8.22
C MET A 58 -0.23 -7.26 -8.97
N ASP A 59 -0.75 -7.61 -10.14
CA ASP A 59 -1.50 -6.67 -10.97
C ASP A 59 -2.70 -6.05 -10.24
N GLY A 60 -2.72 -4.71 -10.14
CA GLY A 60 -3.78 -3.99 -9.44
C GLY A 60 -3.59 -3.94 -7.91
N GLU A 61 -2.48 -4.45 -7.40
CA GLU A 61 -2.12 -4.37 -5.98
C GLU A 61 -1.06 -3.29 -5.70
N ALA A 62 -1.18 -2.63 -4.56
CA ALA A 62 -0.14 -1.76 -4.03
C ALA A 62 0.38 -2.29 -2.70
N MET A 63 1.63 -1.99 -2.38
CA MET A 63 2.14 -2.25 -1.04
C MET A 63 1.42 -1.32 -0.06
N VAL A 64 0.90 -1.89 1.01
CA VAL A 64 0.19 -1.17 2.08
C VAL A 64 0.80 -1.40 3.44
N GLY A 65 1.72 -2.36 3.61
CA GLY A 65 2.32 -2.59 4.92
C GLY A 65 3.54 -3.48 4.86
N ILE A 66 4.23 -3.51 6.00
CA ILE A 66 5.42 -4.31 6.26
C ILE A 66 5.26 -5.01 7.60
N HIS A 67 5.93 -6.16 7.76
CA HIS A 67 5.91 -6.87 9.02
C HIS A 67 7.20 -7.66 9.23
N ASP A 68 7.61 -7.64 10.49
CA ASP A 68 8.72 -8.39 11.05
C ASP A 68 8.24 -9.14 12.29
N TRP A 69 8.78 -10.34 12.55
CA TRP A 69 8.19 -11.25 13.54
C TRP A 69 8.79 -11.16 14.92
N ILE A 70 10.11 -10.94 15.06
CA ILE A 70 10.81 -10.92 16.36
C ILE A 70 12.14 -10.13 16.34
N ASP A 71 12.46 -9.42 15.26
CA ASP A 71 13.80 -8.84 15.08
C ASP A 71 13.71 -7.32 14.95
N ASP A 72 12.76 -6.66 15.64
CA ASP A 72 12.72 -5.20 15.75
C ASP A 72 12.84 -4.43 14.42
N PHE A 73 12.33 -4.98 13.30
CA PHE A 73 12.50 -4.42 11.95
C PHE A 73 13.97 -4.27 11.48
N GLU A 74 14.87 -5.07 12.04
CA GLU A 74 16.21 -5.36 11.52
C GLU A 74 16.17 -6.15 10.22
N LYS A 75 15.05 -6.84 9.97
CA LYS A 75 14.76 -7.50 8.71
C LYS A 75 13.32 -7.24 8.29
N LEU A 76 13.07 -7.51 7.01
CA LEU A 76 11.72 -7.54 6.49
C LEU A 76 11.33 -8.97 6.17
N GLN A 77 10.36 -9.51 6.91
CA GLN A 77 9.95 -10.90 6.68
C GLN A 77 8.73 -11.01 5.79
N THR A 78 7.79 -10.07 5.90
CA THR A 78 6.64 -10.05 5.01
C THR A 78 6.30 -8.65 4.55
N ILE A 79 5.76 -8.56 3.35
CA ILE A 79 5.10 -7.36 2.83
C ILE A 79 3.62 -7.64 2.64
N TRP A 80 2.82 -6.61 2.86
CA TRP A 80 1.39 -6.66 2.65
C TRP A 80 1.05 -5.86 1.40
N CYS A 81 0.55 -6.56 0.38
CA CYS A 81 -0.02 -6.01 -0.83
C CYS A 81 -1.55 -6.04 -0.74
N LYS A 82 -2.22 -5.02 -1.27
CA LYS A 82 -3.69 -4.95 -1.32
C LYS A 82 -4.15 -4.51 -2.69
N PHE A 83 -5.26 -5.08 -3.16
CA PHE A 83 -5.90 -4.65 -4.40
C PHE A 83 -6.48 -3.23 -4.24
N MET A 84 -5.83 -2.26 -4.86
CA MET A 84 -6.12 -0.82 -4.69
C MET A 84 -6.70 -0.17 -5.95
N PHE A 85 -6.68 -0.85 -7.09
CA PHE A 85 -7.02 -0.26 -8.39
C PHE A 85 -8.20 -0.98 -9.09
N PRO A 86 -9.43 -0.89 -8.56
CA PRO A 86 -10.60 -1.61 -9.13
C PRO A 86 -10.99 -1.20 -10.56
N TYR A 87 -10.64 0.01 -11.00
CA TYR A 87 -10.94 0.51 -12.35
C TYR A 87 -9.76 0.35 -13.31
N LYS A 88 -8.64 -0.22 -12.86
CA LYS A 88 -7.52 -0.54 -13.73
C LYS A 88 -7.93 -1.69 -14.68
N PRO A 89 -7.67 -1.59 -15.98
CA PRO A 89 -7.87 -2.72 -16.89
C PRO A 89 -6.93 -3.86 -16.52
N PRO A 90 -7.39 -5.13 -16.62
CA PRO A 90 -6.55 -6.28 -16.31
C PRO A 90 -5.36 -6.33 -17.27
N SER A 91 -4.16 -6.57 -16.75
CA SER A 91 -2.95 -6.77 -17.55
C SER A 91 -2.94 -8.09 -18.32
N GLN A 92 -3.88 -9.00 -18.03
CA GLN A 92 -3.90 -10.37 -18.57
C GLN A 92 -2.59 -11.13 -18.30
N GLY A 93 -1.90 -10.80 -17.20
CA GLY A 93 -0.63 -11.41 -16.82
C GLY A 93 0.58 -10.87 -17.58
N VAL A 94 0.41 -9.84 -18.42
CA VAL A 94 1.50 -9.19 -19.15
C VAL A 94 2.21 -8.18 -18.24
N TYR A 95 3.53 -8.33 -18.12
CA TYR A 95 4.39 -7.42 -17.37
C TYR A 95 4.95 -6.32 -18.29
N PRO A 96 5.13 -5.06 -17.85
CA PRO A 96 4.86 -4.51 -16.50
C PRO A 96 3.36 -4.32 -16.22
N TYR A 97 2.97 -4.52 -14.95
CA TYR A 97 1.59 -4.34 -14.52
C TYR A 97 1.14 -2.87 -14.53
N TYR A 98 2.10 -1.94 -14.42
CA TYR A 98 1.88 -0.50 -14.36
C TYR A 98 2.54 0.22 -15.53
N PRO A 99 2.06 1.42 -15.92
CA PRO A 99 2.51 2.10 -17.14
C PRO A 99 4.01 2.39 -17.18
N THR A 100 4.56 2.86 -16.06
CA THR A 100 5.98 3.20 -15.92
C THR A 100 6.45 2.88 -14.52
N CYS A 101 7.63 2.29 -14.39
CA CYS A 101 8.26 2.04 -13.10
C CYS A 101 9.71 2.53 -13.12
N HIS A 102 10.17 2.94 -11.95
CA HIS A 102 11.58 3.22 -11.64
C HIS A 102 11.91 2.54 -10.31
N TYR A 103 13.18 2.52 -9.94
CA TYR A 103 13.56 2.10 -8.60
C TYR A 103 14.31 3.22 -7.89
N ARG A 104 14.27 3.17 -6.57
CA ARG A 104 14.93 4.06 -5.63
C ARG A 104 15.67 3.20 -4.63
N ASP A 105 16.50 3.83 -3.81
CA ASP A 105 17.33 3.13 -2.84
C ASP A 105 17.25 3.82 -1.47
N PHE A 106 16.65 3.14 -0.49
CA PHE A 106 16.57 3.64 0.89
C PHE A 106 17.80 3.25 1.73
N GLY A 107 18.88 2.83 1.07
CA GLY A 107 20.21 2.68 1.64
C GLY A 107 20.71 3.98 2.30
N ILE A 108 21.60 3.82 3.29
CA ILE A 108 22.03 4.92 4.17
C ILE A 108 22.76 6.04 3.41
N LEU A 109 23.52 5.68 2.36
CA LEU A 109 24.30 6.63 1.57
C LEU A 109 23.45 7.41 0.55
N VAL A 110 22.34 6.84 0.11
CA VAL A 110 21.55 7.34 -1.02
C VAL A 110 20.35 8.16 -0.56
N ASN A 111 19.79 7.83 0.61
CA ASN A 111 18.71 8.57 1.27
C ASN A 111 17.52 8.87 0.35
N GLN A 112 17.18 7.96 -0.57
CA GLN A 112 16.02 8.09 -1.46
C GLN A 112 14.81 7.42 -0.83
N MET A 113 14.34 7.93 0.31
CA MET A 113 13.26 7.32 1.10
C MET A 113 11.87 7.39 0.43
N PHE A 114 11.72 8.15 -0.64
CA PHE A 114 10.43 8.42 -1.29
C PHE A 114 10.42 8.02 -2.77
N CYS A 115 9.28 7.50 -3.23
CA CYS A 115 9.04 7.27 -4.64
C CYS A 115 8.99 8.58 -5.44
N PHE A 116 8.41 9.63 -4.86
CA PHE A 116 8.36 10.95 -5.47
C PHE A 116 9.73 11.66 -5.42
N ASP A 117 10.10 12.26 -6.55
CA ASP A 117 11.27 13.13 -6.70
C ASP A 117 10.82 14.52 -7.15
N ALA A 118 11.08 15.55 -6.36
CA ALA A 118 10.77 16.91 -6.77
C ALA A 118 11.54 17.35 -8.03
N LYS A 119 12.78 16.84 -8.23
CA LYS A 119 13.60 17.18 -9.40
C LYS A 119 13.08 16.52 -10.68
N ASN A 120 12.46 15.36 -10.56
CA ASN A 120 11.92 14.58 -11.67
C ASN A 120 10.40 14.40 -11.57
N ALA A 121 9.70 15.43 -11.10
CA ALA A 121 8.29 15.34 -10.74
C ALA A 121 7.42 14.79 -11.87
N SER A 122 7.66 15.15 -13.13
CA SER A 122 6.90 14.66 -14.29
C SER A 122 6.92 13.12 -14.43
N LEU A 123 8.01 12.48 -14.01
CA LEU A 123 8.21 11.03 -14.07
C LEU A 123 7.74 10.34 -12.79
N THR A 124 7.98 10.96 -11.63
CA THR A 124 7.78 10.32 -10.31
C THR A 124 6.48 10.70 -9.61
N ILE A 125 5.73 11.64 -10.16
CA ILE A 125 4.38 11.98 -9.70
C ILE A 125 3.46 10.77 -9.76
N ASN A 126 2.64 10.61 -8.72
CA ASN A 126 1.73 9.48 -8.55
C ASN A 126 2.45 8.13 -8.65
N THR A 127 3.64 8.03 -8.05
CA THR A 127 4.35 6.75 -7.94
C THR A 127 4.33 6.23 -6.52
N PHE A 128 4.21 4.92 -6.38
CA PHE A 128 4.05 4.20 -5.12
C PHE A 128 4.87 2.92 -5.12
N ILE A 129 5.14 2.39 -3.93
CA ILE A 129 5.97 1.20 -3.74
C ILE A 129 5.19 -0.04 -4.18
N THR A 130 5.81 -0.83 -5.04
CA THR A 130 5.27 -2.10 -5.54
C THR A 130 6.17 -3.29 -5.22
N ALA A 131 7.47 -3.07 -5.04
CA ALA A 131 8.42 -4.15 -4.83
C ALA A 131 9.57 -3.71 -3.92
N LEU A 132 10.16 -4.69 -3.24
CA LEU A 132 11.39 -4.56 -2.49
C LEU A 132 12.38 -5.61 -3.00
N TRP A 133 13.67 -5.32 -2.90
CA TRP A 133 14.71 -6.20 -3.41
C TRP A 133 15.91 -6.21 -2.48
N ASP A 134 16.48 -7.39 -2.34
CA ASP A 134 17.72 -7.66 -1.59
C ASP A 134 18.47 -8.79 -2.30
N ASP A 135 19.81 -8.86 -2.17
CA ASP A 135 20.63 -9.93 -2.74
C ASP A 135 20.98 -11.07 -1.77
N GLU A 136 20.57 -10.97 -0.52
CA GLU A 136 20.91 -11.93 0.54
C GLU A 136 19.98 -13.14 0.56
N PHE A 137 20.06 -13.92 1.64
CA PHE A 137 19.19 -15.06 1.96
C PHE A 137 17.94 -14.66 2.77
N GLN A 138 18.03 -13.56 3.49
CA GLN A 138 16.97 -12.88 4.23
C GLN A 138 17.07 -11.39 3.91
N PHE A 139 15.93 -10.69 3.91
CA PHE A 139 15.90 -9.25 3.69
C PHE A 139 16.46 -8.52 4.91
N TRP A 140 17.77 -8.26 4.96
CA TRP A 140 18.42 -7.67 6.13
C TRP A 140 18.54 -6.16 5.99
N VAL A 141 17.99 -5.43 6.94
CA VAL A 141 18.04 -3.96 7.00
C VAL A 141 19.24 -3.49 7.82
N TYR A 142 19.60 -4.25 8.86
CA TYR A 142 20.80 -4.04 9.66
C TYR A 142 22.00 -4.82 9.11
N ARG A 143 23.09 -4.11 8.82
CA ARG A 143 24.42 -4.72 8.69
C ARG A 143 25.45 -3.86 9.42
N PRO A 144 25.63 -4.04 10.73
CA PRO A 144 26.75 -3.48 11.47
C PRO A 144 27.97 -4.40 11.30
N GLY A 145 29.05 -3.91 10.68
CA GLY A 145 30.38 -4.46 10.93
C GLY A 145 30.87 -5.67 10.11
N SER A 146 30.27 -6.04 8.96
CA SER A 146 30.92 -6.99 8.02
C SER A 146 31.96 -6.34 7.10
N GLY A 147 32.22 -5.04 7.24
CA GLY A 147 33.30 -4.31 6.57
C GLY A 147 33.53 -2.91 7.18
N PRO A 148 34.68 -2.25 6.93
CA PRO A 148 35.16 -1.16 7.80
C PRO A 148 34.30 0.11 7.79
N ILE A 149 33.52 0.34 6.73
CA ILE A 149 32.58 1.46 6.48
C ILE A 149 31.50 1.01 5.47
N VAL A 150 31.43 -0.29 5.14
CA VAL A 150 30.70 -0.84 3.99
C VAL A 150 29.60 -1.78 4.50
N GLY A 151 28.59 -1.19 5.12
CA GLY A 151 27.33 -1.86 5.44
C GLY A 151 26.43 -1.92 4.20
N ASP A 152 25.19 -2.35 4.38
CA ASP A 152 24.22 -2.45 3.29
C ASP A 152 23.82 -1.08 2.70
N ASP A 153 24.65 -0.63 1.76
CA ASP A 153 24.51 0.65 1.08
C ASP A 153 23.33 0.66 0.11
N ARG A 154 22.75 -0.52 -0.20
CA ARG A 154 21.74 -0.66 -1.24
C ARG A 154 20.56 -1.48 -0.78
N GLN A 155 19.47 -0.78 -0.55
CA GLN A 155 18.17 -1.36 -0.30
C GLN A 155 17.19 -0.84 -1.36
N PRO A 156 17.23 -1.41 -2.58
CA PRO A 156 16.45 -0.90 -3.68
C PRO A 156 14.98 -1.31 -3.55
N PHE A 157 14.11 -0.37 -3.90
CA PHE A 157 12.67 -0.55 -3.94
C PHE A 157 12.10 -0.02 -5.24
N LYS A 158 11.06 -0.69 -5.75
CA LYS A 158 10.44 -0.32 -7.01
C LYS A 158 9.25 0.59 -6.78
N CYS A 159 9.25 1.68 -7.51
CA CYS A 159 8.19 2.67 -7.56
C CYS A 159 7.51 2.62 -8.92
N CYS A 160 6.20 2.36 -8.95
CA CYS A 160 5.44 2.32 -10.18
C CYS A 160 4.39 3.43 -10.19
N LYS A 161 4.08 3.93 -11.38
CA LYS A 161 3.08 4.97 -11.59
C LYS A 161 1.68 4.40 -11.47
N THR A 162 0.78 5.14 -10.84
CA THR A 162 -0.63 4.77 -10.78
C THR A 162 -1.21 4.62 -12.19
N PRO A 163 -2.22 3.74 -12.37
CA PRO A 163 -2.95 3.65 -13.62
C PRO A 163 -3.65 4.97 -13.96
N ASN A 164 -4.02 5.13 -15.24
CA ASN A 164 -4.74 6.32 -15.69
C ASN A 164 -6.03 6.53 -14.89
N GLY A 165 -6.28 7.78 -14.49
CA GLY A 165 -7.43 8.17 -13.66
C GLY A 165 -7.17 8.11 -12.15
N TYR A 166 -6.07 7.50 -11.70
CA TYR A 166 -5.69 7.48 -10.29
C TYR A 166 -4.63 8.55 -9.97
N TYR A 167 -4.69 9.10 -8.77
CA TYR A 167 -3.70 10.05 -8.25
C TYR A 167 -3.34 9.74 -6.80
N ILE A 168 -2.15 10.17 -6.37
CA ILE A 168 -1.72 10.11 -4.98
C ILE A 168 -1.92 11.50 -4.38
N ASP A 169 -2.68 11.60 -3.29
CA ASP A 169 -2.83 12.86 -2.55
C ASP A 169 -1.65 13.02 -1.59
N TYR A 170 -0.63 13.76 -2.03
CA TYR A 170 0.59 13.98 -1.26
C TYR A 170 0.36 14.83 0.00
N VAL A 171 -0.77 15.52 0.09
CA VAL A 171 -1.11 16.33 1.26
C VAL A 171 -1.82 15.52 2.35
N SER A 172 -2.46 14.41 1.98
CA SER A 172 -3.01 13.46 2.96
C SER A 172 -1.99 12.48 3.53
N CYS A 173 -0.71 12.57 3.17
CA CYS A 173 0.27 11.59 3.61
C CYS A 173 0.51 11.64 5.12
N TYR A 174 0.72 10.48 5.72
CA TYR A 174 1.18 10.34 7.09
C TYR A 174 2.28 9.27 7.15
N TYR A 175 3.00 9.25 8.27
CA TYR A 175 4.04 8.27 8.54
C TYR A 175 3.53 7.24 9.53
N MET A 176 3.72 5.97 9.23
CA MET A 176 3.46 4.87 10.15
C MET A 176 4.81 4.39 10.69
N PRO A 177 5.14 4.71 11.96
CA PRO A 177 6.39 4.28 12.57
C PRO A 177 6.36 2.78 12.83
N THR A 178 7.54 2.19 12.91
CA THR A 178 7.75 0.78 13.28
C THR A 178 7.95 0.59 14.77
N HIS A 179 8.00 1.67 15.55
CA HIS A 179 8.22 1.67 16.98
C HIS A 179 7.31 2.67 17.70
N ASP A 180 7.17 2.49 19.00
CA ASP A 180 6.45 3.41 19.87
C ASP A 180 7.31 4.60 20.32
N VAL A 181 6.77 5.45 21.21
CA VAL A 181 7.49 6.63 21.74
C VAL A 181 8.70 6.27 22.61
N ASN A 182 8.70 5.07 23.19
CA ASN A 182 9.80 4.53 23.98
C ASN A 182 10.80 3.75 23.11
N TRP A 183 10.58 3.74 21.79
CA TRP A 183 11.34 2.99 20.79
C TRP A 183 11.33 1.47 20.99
N GLU A 184 10.22 0.96 21.54
CA GLU A 184 9.88 -0.45 21.45
C GLU A 184 9.32 -0.71 20.05
N TYR A 185 9.93 -1.61 19.28
CA TYR A 185 9.48 -1.93 17.93
C TYR A 185 8.21 -2.79 17.96
N TYR A 186 7.40 -2.66 16.93
CA TYR A 186 6.17 -3.43 16.73
C TYR A 186 6.49 -4.81 16.13
N ASP A 187 7.23 -5.63 16.87
CA ASP A 187 7.77 -6.92 16.45
C ASP A 187 6.88 -8.10 16.88
N ASN A 188 5.56 -7.91 16.97
CA ASN A 188 4.69 -8.97 17.46
C ASN A 188 4.53 -10.08 16.39
N PRO A 189 4.79 -11.36 16.72
CA PRO A 189 4.61 -12.47 15.77
C PRO A 189 3.18 -12.56 15.23
N SER A 190 2.16 -12.17 15.98
CA SER A 190 0.76 -12.42 15.61
C SER A 190 0.08 -11.24 14.90
N HIS A 191 0.74 -10.09 14.79
CA HIS A 191 0.08 -8.86 14.33
C HIS A 191 0.91 -8.05 13.34
N VAL A 192 0.33 -7.77 12.18
CA VAL A 192 0.87 -6.76 11.25
C VAL A 192 0.40 -5.39 11.70
N ILE A 193 1.22 -4.72 12.50
CA ILE A 193 0.89 -3.41 13.08
C ILE A 193 1.28 -2.27 12.13
N VAL A 194 2.33 -2.45 11.33
CA VAL A 194 2.87 -1.40 10.45
C VAL A 194 2.23 -1.48 9.06
N ALA A 195 1.00 -0.96 8.96
CA ALA A 195 0.25 -0.90 7.72
C ALA A 195 -0.48 0.45 7.54
N CYS A 196 -0.65 0.83 6.28
CA CYS A 196 -1.47 1.94 5.85
C CYS A 196 -2.95 1.64 6.08
N THR A 197 -3.71 2.69 6.39
CA THR A 197 -5.16 2.64 6.58
C THR A 197 -5.85 2.41 5.25
N THR A 198 -7.13 2.00 5.30
CA THR A 198 -7.92 1.74 4.10
C THR A 198 -7.93 2.95 3.17
N GLY A 199 -7.59 2.74 1.89
CA GLY A 199 -7.51 3.81 0.88
C GLY A 199 -6.14 4.50 0.83
N PHE A 200 -5.17 4.06 1.63
CA PHE A 200 -3.79 4.54 1.61
C PHE A 200 -2.86 3.44 1.10
N LEU A 201 -1.79 3.86 0.43
CA LEU A 201 -0.74 2.99 -0.07
C LEU A 201 0.64 3.53 0.31
N MET A 202 1.62 2.65 0.27
CA MET A 202 2.99 2.96 0.65
C MET A 202 3.69 3.72 -0.47
N THR A 203 4.23 4.90 -0.18
CA THR A 203 4.94 5.76 -1.14
C THR A 203 6.38 6.05 -0.74
N GLY A 204 6.76 5.63 0.47
CA GLY A 204 8.11 5.79 0.99
C GLY A 204 8.39 4.81 2.12
N ILE A 205 9.67 4.59 2.37
CA ILE A 205 10.21 3.73 3.42
C ILE A 205 11.56 4.30 3.84
N SER A 206 11.84 4.25 5.14
CA SER A 206 13.08 4.77 5.72
C SER A 206 13.69 3.77 6.68
N LYS A 207 15.02 3.77 6.75
CA LYS A 207 15.77 3.12 7.82
C LYS A 207 16.61 4.13 8.58
N ARG A 208 16.77 3.92 9.88
CA ARG A 208 17.54 4.80 10.78
C ARG A 208 18.31 3.98 11.80
N LEU A 209 19.40 4.56 12.30
CA LEU A 209 20.16 4.00 13.41
C LEU A 209 19.34 4.10 14.70
N ASN A 210 19.13 2.97 15.36
CA ASN A 210 18.53 2.89 16.68
C ASN A 210 19.49 3.50 17.71
N PRO A 211 19.04 4.44 18.55
CA PRO A 211 19.93 5.16 19.45
C PRO A 211 20.39 4.34 20.67
N TRP A 212 19.79 3.17 20.95
CA TRP A 212 20.24 2.26 22.01
C TRP A 212 21.15 1.14 21.50
N THR A 213 20.76 0.45 20.43
CA THR A 213 21.51 -0.70 19.89
C THR A 213 22.60 -0.28 18.90
N ALA A 214 22.50 0.91 18.32
CA ALA A 214 23.32 1.38 17.21
C ALA A 214 23.21 0.49 15.95
N GLU A 215 22.08 -0.20 15.78
CA GLU A 215 21.77 -1.01 14.60
C GLU A 215 20.79 -0.25 13.67
N LEU A 216 20.71 -0.65 12.40
CA LEU A 216 19.82 -0.01 11.43
C LEU A 216 18.49 -0.76 11.38
N HIS A 217 17.40 -0.06 11.69
CA HIS A 217 16.06 -0.61 11.63
C HIS A 217 15.23 0.20 10.64
N ILE A 218 14.20 -0.42 10.05
CA ILE A 218 13.17 0.36 9.35
C ILE A 218 12.52 1.26 10.42
N GLU A 219 12.47 2.57 10.20
CA GLU A 219 11.94 3.54 11.17
C GLU A 219 10.46 3.83 10.90
N TRP A 220 10.10 3.96 9.63
CA TRP A 220 8.74 4.28 9.21
C TRP A 220 8.46 3.89 7.76
N ILE A 221 7.17 3.77 7.45
CA ILE A 221 6.64 3.79 6.08
C ILE A 221 5.80 5.06 5.86
N GLN A 222 5.85 5.63 4.67
CA GLN A 222 4.98 6.75 4.29
C GLN A 222 3.73 6.20 3.62
N CYS A 223 2.58 6.55 4.16
CA CYS A 223 1.27 6.17 3.66
C CYS A 223 0.57 7.39 3.06
N CYS A 224 0.25 7.34 1.78
CA CYS A 224 -0.46 8.41 1.10
C CYS A 224 -1.79 7.91 0.54
N ARG A 225 -2.79 8.80 0.51
CA ARG A 225 -4.13 8.45 0.03
C ARG A 225 -4.10 8.21 -1.47
N LEU A 226 -4.76 7.14 -1.90
CA LEU A 226 -5.04 6.89 -3.30
C LEU A 226 -6.42 7.44 -3.66
N GLY A 227 -6.44 8.37 -4.61
CA GLY A 227 -7.68 8.91 -5.19
C GLY A 227 -7.93 8.39 -6.60
N TYR A 228 -9.19 8.45 -7.03
CA TYR A 228 -9.61 8.21 -8.41
C TYR A 228 -10.43 9.38 -8.93
N GLY A 229 -10.22 9.77 -10.18
CA GLY A 229 -10.82 10.93 -10.82
C GLY A 229 -9.96 12.20 -10.70
N PRO A 230 -10.58 13.39 -10.75
CA PRO A 230 -9.87 14.65 -10.55
C PRO A 230 -9.17 14.66 -9.18
N ALA A 231 -7.96 15.21 -9.12
CA ALA A 231 -7.26 15.38 -7.86
C ALA A 231 -8.07 16.30 -6.94
N VAL A 232 -8.53 15.74 -5.82
CA VAL A 232 -9.28 16.45 -4.78
C VAL A 232 -8.48 16.33 -3.50
N TYR A 233 -8.12 17.49 -2.97
CA TYR A 233 -7.51 17.62 -1.66
C TYR A 233 -8.39 17.00 -0.57
N GLN A 234 -7.82 16.11 0.22
CA GLN A 234 -8.39 15.71 1.51
C GLN A 234 -7.34 15.83 2.62
N PRO A 235 -7.73 16.24 3.83
CA PRO A 235 -6.82 16.20 4.97
C PRO A 235 -6.43 14.73 5.26
N SER A 236 -5.22 14.54 5.78
CA SER A 236 -4.81 13.22 6.30
C SER A 236 -5.82 12.74 7.34
N PRO A 237 -6.18 11.44 7.35
CA PRO A 237 -6.97 10.88 8.43
C PRO A 237 -6.20 11.15 9.73
N VAL A 238 -6.89 11.76 10.69
CA VAL A 238 -6.43 11.72 12.07
C VAL A 238 -6.69 10.30 12.50
N ILE A 239 -5.65 9.49 12.60
CA ILE A 239 -5.75 8.21 13.28
C ILE A 239 -5.80 8.57 14.77
N ASP A 240 -6.99 8.86 15.28
CA ASP A 240 -7.16 9.18 16.69
C ASP A 240 -6.92 7.91 17.51
N SER A 241 -5.79 7.83 18.21
CA SER A 241 -5.76 7.13 19.48
C SER A 241 -6.46 8.01 20.53
N SER A 242 -7.80 7.94 20.51
CA SER A 242 -8.77 8.50 21.46
C SER A 242 -9.15 9.99 21.34
N ALA A 243 -10.26 10.26 20.65
CA ALA A 243 -11.09 11.46 20.82
C ALA A 243 -11.88 11.47 22.14
N THR A 244 -11.27 10.99 23.23
CA THR A 244 -11.79 11.16 24.59
C THR A 244 -10.67 11.68 25.46
N ALA A 245 -10.82 12.94 25.86
CA ALA A 245 -9.96 13.68 26.76
C ALA A 245 -9.45 12.80 27.92
N ASN A 246 -8.14 12.85 28.17
CA ASN A 246 -7.36 12.13 29.20
C ASN A 246 -6.69 10.82 28.78
N TYR A 247 -5.86 10.84 27.73
CA TYR A 247 -4.74 9.91 27.64
C TYR A 247 -3.43 10.63 27.28
N GLN A 248 -2.61 10.86 28.30
CA GLN A 248 -1.25 11.39 28.20
C GLN A 248 -0.28 10.26 27.78
N GLY A 249 -0.19 9.96 26.49
CA GLY A 249 0.91 9.16 25.95
C GLY A 249 0.53 7.91 25.14
N ARG A 250 -0.18 8.07 24.02
CA ARG A 250 -0.25 7.00 23.00
C ARG A 250 -0.04 7.55 21.59
N THR A 251 0.72 6.80 20.81
CA THR A 251 1.18 7.07 19.46
C THR A 251 0.07 6.83 18.44
N ALA A 252 -0.35 7.91 17.80
CA ALA A 252 -0.81 7.92 16.42
C ALA A 252 -0.49 9.33 15.92
N TYR A 253 0.52 9.44 15.07
CA TYR A 253 1.14 10.72 14.74
C TYR A 253 0.13 11.61 14.01
N TYR A 254 -0.20 12.68 14.72
CA TYR A 254 -1.09 13.77 14.36
C TYR A 254 -0.57 14.50 13.10
N ALA A 255 -1.35 14.52 12.02
CA ALA A 255 -1.40 15.71 11.17
C ALA A 255 -2.44 16.61 11.82
N ALA A 256 -2.04 17.79 12.28
CA ALA A 256 -2.95 18.67 12.96
C ALA A 256 -4.12 19.08 12.06
N ALA A 257 -5.28 18.44 12.23
CA ALA A 257 -6.55 19.09 11.94
C ALA A 257 -6.75 20.16 13.00
N THR A 258 -5.98 21.25 12.90
CA THR A 258 -6.28 22.47 13.64
C THR A 258 -7.65 22.91 13.13
N PRO A 259 -8.70 23.02 13.97
CA PRO A 259 -10.06 23.41 13.53
C PRO A 259 -10.14 24.84 12.96
N ARG A 260 -9.00 25.53 12.86
CA ARG A 260 -8.78 26.87 12.33
C ARG A 260 -7.38 27.01 11.70
N ALA A 261 -6.83 25.94 11.10
CA ALA A 261 -5.59 26.07 10.34
C ALA A 261 -5.81 27.12 9.24
N ALA A 262 -4.91 28.10 9.12
CA ALA A 262 -4.82 28.91 7.92
C ALA A 262 -4.91 28.01 6.68
N PRO A 263 -5.49 28.47 5.55
CA PRO A 263 -5.59 27.67 4.33
C PRO A 263 -4.24 27.01 4.07
N MET A 264 -4.22 25.66 4.11
CA MET A 264 -2.99 24.91 4.00
C MET A 264 -2.34 25.24 2.67
N VAL A 265 -1.14 25.81 2.71
CA VAL A 265 -0.39 26.17 1.52
C VAL A 265 0.12 24.88 0.91
N ILE A 266 -0.46 24.47 -0.23
CA ILE A 266 0.02 23.34 -1.02
C ILE A 266 1.47 23.65 -1.41
N PRO A 267 2.45 22.78 -1.10
CA PRO A 267 3.84 23.02 -1.48
C PRO A 267 3.95 23.21 -2.99
N GLU A 268 4.78 24.16 -3.44
CA GLU A 268 4.80 24.62 -4.84
C GLU A 268 4.98 23.49 -5.85
N GLY A 269 5.79 22.48 -5.53
CA GLY A 269 6.03 21.31 -6.38
C GLY A 269 4.79 20.42 -6.64
N TYR A 270 3.75 20.53 -5.81
CA TYR A 270 2.50 19.77 -5.98
C TYR A 270 1.36 20.60 -6.56
N LEU A 271 1.51 21.93 -6.71
CA LEU A 271 0.43 22.80 -7.19
C LEU A 271 -0.14 22.37 -8.54
N ALA A 272 0.70 21.81 -9.42
CA ALA A 272 0.26 21.32 -10.72
C ALA A 272 -0.72 20.13 -10.65
N GLN A 273 -0.76 19.40 -9.54
CA GLN A 273 -1.67 18.26 -9.34
C GLN A 273 -3.08 18.72 -8.98
N TYR A 274 -3.18 19.67 -8.06
CA TYR A 274 -4.45 20.13 -7.54
C TYR A 274 -5.00 21.18 -8.48
N ARG A 275 -6.14 20.89 -9.12
CA ARG A 275 -6.89 21.95 -9.79
C ARG A 275 -7.20 22.99 -8.72
N THR A 276 -6.53 24.15 -8.78
CA THR A 276 -7.00 25.32 -8.05
C THR A 276 -8.45 25.48 -8.47
N LEU A 277 -9.39 25.20 -7.55
CA LEU A 277 -10.78 25.58 -7.76
C LEU A 277 -10.69 27.05 -8.13
N ALA A 278 -10.96 27.37 -9.41
CA ALA A 278 -10.88 28.74 -9.88
C ALA A 278 -11.63 29.57 -8.83
N PRO A 279 -10.99 30.58 -8.21
CA PRO A 279 -11.63 31.32 -7.14
C PRO A 279 -12.99 31.68 -7.70
N LYS A 280 -14.07 31.21 -7.03
CA LYS A 280 -15.44 31.51 -7.45
C LYS A 280 -15.42 32.99 -7.73
N LYS A 281 -15.47 33.40 -9.01
CA LYS A 281 -15.55 34.81 -9.36
C LYS A 281 -16.72 35.29 -8.55
N SER A 282 -16.47 36.11 -7.53
CA SER A 282 -17.52 36.73 -6.77
C SER A 282 -18.36 37.42 -7.82
N LEU A 283 -19.54 36.85 -8.09
CA LEU A 283 -20.51 37.49 -8.96
C LEU A 283 -20.64 38.90 -8.38
N PRO A 284 -20.44 39.96 -9.18
CA PRO A 284 -20.50 41.31 -8.68
C PRO A 284 -21.84 41.47 -7.97
N GLN A 285 -21.79 41.72 -6.65
CA GLN A 285 -22.94 42.09 -5.84
C GLN A 285 -23.38 43.51 -6.25
N ASN A 286 -23.87 43.66 -7.48
CA ASN A 286 -24.64 44.81 -7.90
C ASN A 286 -26.10 44.37 -7.99
N ARG A 287 -26.77 44.32 -6.83
CA ARG A 287 -28.23 44.30 -6.76
C ARG A 287 -28.70 45.54 -6.03
N THR A 288 -28.57 46.68 -6.70
CA THR A 288 -29.36 47.86 -6.41
C THR A 288 -30.62 47.84 -7.29
N LYS A 289 -31.78 47.85 -6.62
CA LYS A 289 -33.09 48.35 -7.07
C LYS A 289 -33.84 47.59 -8.19
N ARG A 290 -34.81 46.79 -7.73
CA ARG A 290 -36.25 46.77 -8.07
C ARG A 290 -36.69 47.53 -9.36
N SER A 291 -37.03 46.76 -10.38
CA SER A 291 -38.16 46.92 -11.32
C SER A 291 -38.61 45.49 -11.63
N VAL A 292 -39.73 45.00 -11.10
CA VAL A 292 -41.11 45.14 -11.60
C VAL A 292 -41.19 44.91 -13.11
N ASP A 293 -41.93 43.84 -13.43
CA ASP A 293 -42.36 43.33 -14.74
C ASP A 293 -41.28 42.67 -15.61
N ASP A 294 -41.30 41.34 -15.66
CA ASP A 294 -41.80 40.62 -16.84
C ASP A 294 -41.84 39.10 -16.58
N ASP A 295 -42.95 38.51 -16.98
CA ASP A 295 -43.27 37.08 -17.00
C ASP A 295 -42.28 36.30 -17.87
N GLU A 296 -41.73 35.18 -17.37
CA GLU A 296 -41.58 33.95 -18.16
C GLU A 296 -41.26 32.72 -17.28
N PRO A 297 -41.59 31.50 -17.75
CA PRO A 297 -41.89 30.37 -16.89
C PRO A 297 -40.65 29.60 -16.42
N VAL A 298 -40.77 29.16 -15.17
CA VAL A 298 -39.90 28.22 -14.47
C VAL A 298 -39.71 26.94 -15.29
N ARG A 299 -38.51 26.75 -15.86
CA ARG A 299 -38.01 25.43 -16.26
C ARG A 299 -37.20 24.85 -15.12
N ASP A 300 -37.91 24.05 -14.34
CA ASP A 300 -37.38 23.12 -13.36
C ASP A 300 -36.40 22.16 -14.05
N CYS A 301 -35.13 22.19 -13.65
CA CYS A 301 -34.18 21.15 -13.99
C CYS A 301 -33.99 20.30 -12.74
N ASP A 302 -34.88 19.31 -12.64
CA ASP A 302 -34.91 18.26 -11.64
C ASP A 302 -33.54 17.56 -11.51
N GLU A 303 -33.00 17.62 -10.30
CA GLU A 303 -31.97 16.73 -9.79
C GLU A 303 -32.57 15.32 -9.62
N ASN A 304 -32.54 14.49 -10.66
CA ASN A 304 -32.92 13.07 -10.53
C ASN A 304 -32.26 12.17 -11.59
N TYR A 305 -30.92 12.10 -11.60
CA TYR A 305 -30.24 10.94 -12.19
C TYR A 305 -30.13 9.81 -11.17
N SER A 306 -31.28 9.17 -10.93
CA SER A 306 -31.32 7.81 -10.40
C SER A 306 -30.87 6.84 -11.49
N LEU A 307 -29.69 6.23 -11.30
CA LEU A 307 -29.24 5.09 -12.08
C LEU A 307 -30.15 3.88 -11.77
N ARG A 308 -31.26 3.77 -12.50
CA ARG A 308 -32.04 2.54 -12.60
C ARG A 308 -31.23 1.52 -13.41
N TYR A 309 -30.63 0.56 -12.70
CA TYR A 309 -30.22 -0.71 -13.30
C TYR A 309 -31.47 -1.46 -13.80
N ALA A 310 -31.67 -1.43 -15.11
CA ALA A 310 -32.58 -2.34 -15.81
C ALA A 310 -31.87 -3.67 -16.08
N GLY A 311 -31.77 -4.52 -15.05
CA GLY A 311 -31.41 -5.92 -15.18
C GLY A 311 -32.66 -6.77 -15.34
N LYS A 312 -32.91 -7.24 -16.56
CA LYS A 312 -33.99 -8.18 -16.91
C LYS A 312 -33.95 -9.42 -16.00
N GLY A 313 -35.11 -9.79 -15.48
CA GLY A 313 -35.32 -11.00 -14.69
C GLY A 313 -35.05 -12.27 -15.49
N ILE A 314 -34.38 -13.21 -14.83
CA ILE A 314 -34.34 -14.62 -15.20
C ILE A 314 -35.44 -15.30 -14.37
N PRO A 315 -36.45 -15.95 -14.98
CA PRO A 315 -37.39 -16.76 -14.25
C PRO A 315 -36.85 -18.19 -14.07
N GLY A 316 -37.08 -18.78 -12.89
CA GLY A 316 -37.21 -20.23 -12.79
C GLY A 316 -36.38 -20.92 -11.72
N ALA A 317 -37.02 -21.08 -10.55
CA ALA A 317 -37.13 -22.33 -9.81
C ALA A 317 -35.85 -23.12 -9.46
N PHE A 318 -35.48 -23.13 -8.17
CA PHE A 318 -35.21 -24.41 -7.49
C PHE A 318 -35.71 -24.39 -6.04
N ARG A 319 -36.41 -25.48 -5.71
CA ARG A 319 -37.17 -25.73 -4.49
C ARG A 319 -36.26 -26.06 -3.29
N ARG A 320 -36.83 -25.80 -2.10
CA ARG A 320 -36.43 -26.22 -0.75
C ARG A 320 -35.79 -27.62 -0.66
N GLY A 321 -34.72 -27.69 0.14
CA GLY A 321 -34.31 -28.88 0.86
C GLY A 321 -33.89 -28.48 2.28
N THR A 322 -34.79 -28.68 3.24
CA THR A 322 -34.52 -28.61 4.69
C THR A 322 -33.65 -29.80 5.08
N GLY A 323 -32.44 -29.55 5.58
CA GLY A 323 -31.53 -30.57 6.10
C GLY A 323 -31.05 -30.20 7.50
N GLN A 324 -31.76 -30.71 8.50
CA GLN A 324 -31.32 -30.87 9.88
C GLN A 324 -29.98 -31.64 9.88
N VAL A 325 -28.93 -31.11 10.53
CA VAL A 325 -27.80 -31.95 10.97
C VAL A 325 -27.54 -31.69 12.45
N SER A 326 -27.46 -32.83 13.12
CA SER A 326 -27.51 -33.07 14.55
C SER A 326 -26.26 -32.59 15.29
N ARG A 327 -26.47 -32.04 16.49
CA ARG A 327 -25.46 -31.99 17.56
C ARG A 327 -25.16 -33.41 18.00
N SER A 328 -23.89 -33.81 17.97
CA SER A 328 -23.40 -34.93 18.77
C SER A 328 -22.30 -34.43 19.71
N HIS A 329 -22.60 -34.57 20.99
CA HIS A 329 -21.66 -34.58 22.11
C HIS A 329 -20.61 -35.66 21.89
N LEU A 330 -19.36 -35.37 22.25
CA LEU A 330 -18.40 -36.38 22.68
C LEU A 330 -17.51 -35.78 23.77
N SER A 331 -17.91 -36.08 25.00
CA SER A 331 -17.08 -36.11 26.20
C SER A 331 -16.50 -37.53 26.35
N ALA A 332 -15.19 -37.64 26.59
CA ALA A 332 -14.55 -38.58 27.52
C ALA A 332 -13.05 -38.71 27.22
N GLY A 333 -12.24 -38.83 28.26
CA GLY A 333 -10.94 -39.51 28.16
C GLY A 333 -9.81 -38.91 28.98
N VAL A 334 -9.86 -39.12 30.30
CA VAL A 334 -8.74 -38.99 31.23
C VAL A 334 -7.83 -40.24 31.14
N SER A 335 -6.58 -40.09 31.62
CA SER A 335 -5.57 -41.10 32.01
C SER A 335 -4.39 -41.22 31.01
N ALA A 336 -3.12 -41.13 31.40
CA ALA A 336 -2.46 -41.14 32.71
C ALA A 336 -1.26 -40.17 32.74
#